data_AF-A0A7H9K6X5-F1
#
_entry.id   AF-A0A7H9K6X5-F1
#
_cell.length_a   1.000
_cell.length_b   1.000
_cell.length_c   1.000
_cell.angle_alpha   90.00
_cell.angle_beta   90.00
_cell.angle_gamma   90.00
#
_symmetry.space_group_name_H-M   'P 1'
#
loop_
_entity.id
_entity.type
_entity.pdbx_description
1 polymer ?
#
loop_
_entity_poly.entity_id
_entity_poly.type
_entity_poly.pdbx_seq_one_letter_code
_entity_poly.pdbx_strand_id
1 'polypeptide(L)'
;MGSNYIEMRLEDCMDAIIDYRGKTPKKVDNGIPLITAKIIKNGRIQEVNEFISINDYDDWMVRGLPLEGDVVLTTEAPLGEVAQLDSRKVALAQRVITLRGKKGILENDYLLYLLQSSFVQNQLDGRASGSTVTGIKQSELREIILRLPPVSLQKSISHQLKCLDKKIDLNNKINKILEQMSQTLFKSWFVDFDPVIDNALDAGNPIPEALQSRAELRQKVRNSADFKPLPAEIRSLFPSEFEETELGWMPKGWQIKSLDHIANFQNGLALQKFRPKNMEDDYLPVLKIADLRAGQITNDERARTDISDSCKVYDGDMIFSWSGTLMIDIWTGGNAALNQHLYKVTSKKYPQSFYFMWTKQHLSRFQHIAEAKAVTMGHIKKGDLSNSFCLIPTSSLITKYDNIVGGYLAKIKNQRLLNNQMTALRDTLLPKLISGELSLDDLPDLTTDTEAA
;
A
#
# COMPACT_ATOMS: atom_id res chain seq x y z
N MET A 1 26.94 6.27 -28.99
CA MET A 1 28.40 6.14 -28.81
C MET A 1 28.74 6.55 -27.38
N GLY A 2 29.04 5.58 -26.52
CA GLY A 2 29.29 5.77 -25.08
C GLY A 2 30.72 6.18 -24.73
N SER A 3 31.12 7.41 -25.04
CA SER A 3 32.48 7.91 -24.75
C SER A 3 32.64 8.73 -23.46
N ASN A 4 31.56 8.99 -22.70
CA ASN A 4 31.60 9.95 -21.58
C ASN A 4 31.30 9.35 -20.20
N TYR A 5 31.20 8.02 -20.10
CA TYR A 5 31.02 7.36 -18.81
C TYR A 5 32.38 7.04 -18.20
N ILE A 6 32.56 7.38 -16.93
CA ILE A 6 33.73 6.99 -16.14
C ILE A 6 33.35 5.86 -15.18
N GLU A 7 34.27 4.93 -14.97
CA GLU A 7 34.15 3.90 -13.94
C GLU A 7 34.96 4.34 -12.71
N MET A 8 34.30 4.34 -11.55
CA MET A 8 34.92 4.68 -10.28
C MET A 8 34.52 3.66 -9.23
N ARG A 9 35.40 3.36 -8.28
CA ARG A 9 35.00 2.59 -7.09
C ARG A 9 34.06 3.45 -6.25
N LEU A 10 33.15 2.79 -5.53
CA LEU A 10 32.19 3.45 -4.66
C LEU A 10 32.93 4.38 -3.69
N GLU A 11 34.02 3.93 -3.06
CA GLU A 11 34.77 4.77 -2.13
C GLU A 11 35.37 6.05 -2.75
N ASP A 12 35.73 6.01 -4.04
CA ASP A 12 36.40 7.12 -4.72
C ASP A 12 35.44 8.24 -5.14
N CYS A 13 34.12 7.96 -5.13
CA CYS A 13 33.07 8.90 -5.55
C CYS A 13 32.07 9.28 -4.44
N MET A 14 32.36 8.93 -3.18
CA MET A 14 31.58 9.38 -2.01
C MET A 14 32.26 10.55 -1.29
N ASP A 15 31.45 11.52 -0.85
CA ASP A 15 31.84 12.54 0.13
C ASP A 15 31.75 11.99 1.57
N ALA A 16 30.73 11.17 1.84
CA ALA A 16 30.55 10.54 3.14
C ALA A 16 30.05 9.09 2.99
N ILE A 17 30.62 8.20 3.81
CA ILE A 17 30.15 6.83 4.04
C ILE A 17 29.94 6.68 5.54
N ILE A 18 28.70 6.80 5.98
CA ILE A 18 28.32 6.73 7.38
C ILE A 18 27.84 5.30 7.68
N ASP A 19 28.67 4.55 8.40
CA ASP A 19 28.50 3.11 8.60
C ASP A 19 28.47 2.76 10.09
N TYR A 20 27.29 2.39 10.60
CA TYR A 20 27.06 1.98 12.00
C TYR A 20 26.96 0.46 12.17
N ARG A 21 27.50 -0.33 11.22
CA ARG A 21 27.43 -1.80 11.28
C ARG A 21 27.91 -2.39 12.62
N GLY A 22 27.17 -3.39 13.09
CA GLY A 22 27.51 -4.17 14.29
C GLY A 22 27.17 -3.52 15.64
N LYS A 23 26.57 -2.32 15.66
CA LYS A 23 26.08 -1.69 16.90
C LYS A 23 24.57 -1.46 16.84
N THR A 24 23.84 -1.87 17.88
CA THR A 24 22.39 -1.63 17.97
C THR A 24 22.11 -0.58 19.03
N PRO A 25 21.38 0.52 18.71
CA PRO A 25 20.99 1.49 19.71
C PRO A 25 19.85 0.95 20.57
N LYS A 26 19.70 1.50 21.78
CA LYS A 26 18.55 1.19 22.64
C LYS A 26 17.29 1.81 22.02
N LYS A 27 16.30 0.96 21.76
CA LYS A 27 15.02 1.37 21.18
C LYS A 27 14.07 1.89 22.26
N VAL A 28 13.28 2.88 21.89
CA VAL A 28 12.23 3.48 22.71
C VAL A 28 10.97 3.69 21.86
N ASP A 29 9.82 3.87 22.51
CA ASP A 29 8.53 4.02 21.84
C ASP A 29 8.32 5.41 21.21
N ASN A 30 9.12 6.40 21.61
CA ASN A 30 9.10 7.75 21.06
C ASN A 30 10.50 8.37 21.12
N GLY A 31 10.79 9.31 20.22
CA GLY A 31 12.09 10.01 20.16
C GLY A 31 12.50 10.30 18.72
N ILE A 32 13.78 10.17 18.43
CA ILE A 32 14.31 10.38 17.08
C ILE A 32 14.09 9.12 16.23
N PRO A 33 13.49 9.24 15.03
CA PRO A 33 13.28 8.14 14.09
C PRO A 33 14.53 7.30 13.86
N LEU A 34 14.42 5.98 14.04
CA LEU A 34 15.48 5.03 13.76
C LEU A 34 15.26 4.36 12.39
N ILE A 35 16.16 4.62 11.45
CA ILE A 35 16.14 3.99 10.13
C ILE A 35 16.73 2.59 10.23
N THR A 36 15.88 1.58 10.04
CA THR A 36 16.26 0.18 10.02
C THR A 36 16.09 -0.43 8.64
N ALA A 37 16.77 -1.56 8.39
CA ALA A 37 16.63 -2.29 7.13
C ALA A 37 15.19 -2.73 6.83
N LYS A 38 14.31 -2.85 7.84
CA LYS A 38 12.91 -3.24 7.66
C LYS A 38 12.09 -2.20 6.90
N ILE A 39 12.45 -0.91 7.03
CA ILE A 39 11.68 0.21 6.48
C ILE A 39 12.32 0.81 5.24
N ILE A 40 13.44 0.26 4.75
CA ILE A 40 14.05 0.66 3.48
C ILE A 40 13.50 -0.27 2.41
N LYS A 41 12.66 0.28 1.53
CA LYS A 41 11.99 -0.49 0.46
C LYS A 41 11.74 0.36 -0.77
N ASN A 42 12.09 -0.16 -1.95
CA ASN A 42 11.69 0.41 -3.25
C ASN A 42 12.00 1.92 -3.38
N GLY A 43 13.19 2.35 -2.95
CA GLY A 43 13.63 3.74 -3.04
C GLY A 43 13.12 4.65 -1.92
N ARG A 44 12.35 4.11 -0.97
CA ARG A 44 11.60 4.89 0.02
C ARG A 44 11.84 4.40 1.44
N ILE A 45 11.76 5.35 2.37
CA ILE A 45 11.64 5.07 3.80
C ILE A 45 10.14 4.88 4.11
N GLN A 46 9.77 3.66 4.48
CA GLN A 46 8.43 3.29 4.93
C GLN A 46 8.12 3.95 6.29
N GLU A 47 6.89 3.73 6.79
CA GLU A 47 6.47 4.27 8.08
C GLU A 47 7.41 3.87 9.22
N VAL A 48 7.82 4.86 10.02
CA VAL A 48 8.75 4.67 11.13
C VAL A 48 7.99 4.24 12.37
N ASN A 49 8.42 3.16 12.99
CA ASN A 49 7.84 2.61 14.21
C ASN A 49 8.88 2.33 15.31
N GLU A 50 10.16 2.62 15.07
CA GLU A 50 11.24 2.43 16.03
C GLU A 50 11.98 3.76 16.21
N PHE A 51 12.32 4.10 17.46
CA PHE A 51 12.95 5.37 17.82
C PHE A 51 14.15 5.15 18.75
N ILE A 52 15.04 6.15 18.81
CA ILE A 52 16.05 6.28 19.86
C ILE A 52 15.74 7.50 20.73
N SER A 53 16.18 7.46 21.99
CA SER A 53 16.03 8.59 22.90
C SER A 53 16.72 9.83 22.34
N ILE A 54 16.11 11.00 22.53
CA ILE A 54 16.69 12.29 22.10
C ILE A 54 18.05 12.50 22.78
N ASN A 55 18.19 12.10 24.04
CA ASN A 55 19.42 12.26 24.82
C ASN A 55 20.54 11.34 24.33
N ASP A 56 20.19 10.19 23.74
CA ASP A 56 21.17 9.20 23.28
C ASP A 56 21.68 9.51 21.87
N TYR A 57 21.09 10.52 21.18
CA TYR A 57 21.35 10.75 19.76
C TYR A 57 22.77 11.21 19.47
N ASP A 58 23.28 12.19 20.22
CA ASP A 58 24.60 12.76 19.97
C ASP A 58 25.71 11.75 20.30
N ASP A 59 25.48 10.90 21.33
CA ASP A 59 26.35 9.78 21.67
C ASP A 59 26.29 8.64 20.64
N TRP A 60 25.13 8.46 20.00
CA TRP A 60 24.93 7.45 18.97
C TRP A 60 25.54 7.87 17.63
N MET A 61 25.27 9.10 17.19
CA MET A 61 25.52 9.57 15.83
C MET A 61 26.93 10.19 15.63
N VAL A 62 27.95 9.53 16.17
CA VAL A 62 29.35 10.02 16.20
C VAL A 62 30.15 9.80 14.91
N ARG A 63 29.68 8.92 14.00
CA ARG A 63 30.38 8.60 12.74
C ARG A 63 30.00 9.52 11.57
N GLY A 64 29.07 10.43 11.80
CA GLY A 64 28.53 11.34 10.79
C GLY A 64 27.02 11.49 10.91
N LEU A 65 26.55 12.66 10.49
CA LEU A 65 25.13 13.03 10.48
C LEU A 65 24.55 12.84 9.06
N PRO A 66 23.44 12.09 8.93
CA PRO A 66 22.69 12.02 7.70
C PRO A 66 22.09 13.39 7.35
N LEU A 67 22.07 13.71 6.08
CA LEU A 67 21.47 14.92 5.53
C LEU A 67 20.31 14.55 4.61
N GLU A 68 19.43 15.53 4.36
CA GLU A 68 18.39 15.40 3.35
C GLU A 68 19.01 15.03 1.99
N GLY A 69 18.38 14.06 1.32
CA GLY A 69 18.84 13.60 0.02
C GLY A 69 19.95 12.56 0.08
N ASP A 70 20.55 12.27 1.24
CA ASP A 70 21.50 11.15 1.34
C ASP A 70 20.81 9.81 1.02
N VAL A 71 21.58 8.86 0.49
CA VAL A 71 21.07 7.56 0.04
C VAL A 71 21.43 6.50 1.07
N VAL A 72 20.45 5.74 1.54
CA VAL A 72 20.66 4.61 2.44
C VAL A 72 20.63 3.28 1.70
N LEU A 73 21.51 2.37 2.10
CA LEU A 73 21.63 1.01 1.57
C LEU A 73 21.61 -0.01 2.71
N THR A 74 20.84 -1.08 2.56
CA THR A 74 20.86 -2.19 3.51
C THR A 74 22.01 -3.15 3.22
N THR A 75 22.70 -3.56 4.29
CA THR A 75 23.89 -4.42 4.17
C THR A 75 23.59 -5.91 4.39
N GLU A 76 22.43 -6.22 4.96
CA GLU A 76 21.94 -7.58 5.23
C GLU A 76 20.44 -7.57 5.58
N ALA A 77 19.77 -8.70 5.37
CA ALA A 77 18.40 -9.00 5.83
C ALA A 77 17.31 -7.93 5.52
N PRO A 78 17.01 -7.63 4.24
CA PRO A 78 17.68 -8.12 3.03
C PRO A 78 18.85 -7.21 2.61
N LEU A 79 19.85 -7.77 1.95
CA LEU A 79 20.94 -6.99 1.32
C LEU A 79 20.38 -6.25 0.09
N GLY A 80 20.87 -5.02 -0.14
CA GLY A 80 20.68 -4.33 -1.43
C GLY A 80 19.48 -3.39 -1.53
N GLU A 81 18.64 -3.27 -0.49
CA GLU A 81 17.54 -2.30 -0.49
C GLU A 81 18.09 -0.88 -0.39
N VAL A 82 17.53 0.00 -1.22
CA VAL A 82 17.96 1.39 -1.33
C VAL A 82 16.80 2.32 -1.04
N ALA A 83 17.05 3.42 -0.33
CA ALA A 83 16.12 4.52 -0.21
C ALA A 83 16.85 5.87 -0.10
N GLN A 84 16.11 6.96 -0.32
CA GLN A 84 16.62 8.31 -0.08
C GLN A 84 16.01 8.90 1.19
N LEU A 85 16.83 9.59 1.98
CA LEU A 85 16.40 10.30 3.18
C LEU A 85 15.69 11.59 2.82
N ASP A 86 14.63 11.89 3.57
CA ASP A 86 13.95 13.19 3.55
C ASP A 86 14.56 14.15 4.58
N SER A 87 13.91 15.29 4.80
CA SER A 87 14.37 16.34 5.71
C SER A 87 14.27 16.01 7.21
N ARG A 88 13.80 14.80 7.58
CA ARG A 88 13.67 14.42 8.99
C ARG A 88 15.06 14.24 9.62
N LYS A 89 15.20 14.67 10.89
CA LYS A 89 16.34 14.26 11.72
C LYS A 89 16.18 12.78 12.04
N VAL A 90 17.14 11.95 11.63
CA VAL A 90 17.09 10.49 11.79
C VAL A 90 18.36 9.93 12.42
N ALA A 91 18.22 8.77 13.05
CA ALA A 91 19.31 7.91 13.50
C ALA A 91 19.39 6.65 12.61
N LEU A 92 20.57 6.05 12.51
CA LEU A 92 20.81 4.87 11.67
C LEU A 92 21.00 3.62 12.53
N ALA A 93 20.43 2.49 12.11
CA ALA A 93 20.63 1.20 12.75
C ALA A 93 21.78 0.38 12.13
N GLN A 94 22.19 -0.69 12.81
CA GLN A 94 23.32 -1.58 12.44
C GLN A 94 23.32 -2.15 11.01
N ARG A 95 22.21 -2.19 10.30
CA ARG A 95 22.12 -2.84 8.97
C ARG A 95 22.02 -1.85 7.83
N VAL A 96 22.25 -0.57 8.12
CA VAL A 96 22.03 0.54 7.22
C VAL A 96 23.30 1.35 7.10
N ILE A 97 23.63 1.71 5.87
CA ILE A 97 24.69 2.66 5.56
C ILE A 97 24.10 3.84 4.87
N THR A 98 24.63 5.02 5.19
CA THR A 98 24.33 6.23 4.44
C THR A 98 25.50 6.59 3.54
N LEU A 99 25.18 6.85 2.29
CA LEU A 99 26.07 7.19 1.21
C LEU A 99 25.72 8.58 0.70
N ARG A 100 26.73 9.43 0.57
CA ARG A 100 26.61 10.78 0.00
C ARG A 100 27.58 10.89 -1.16
N GLY A 101 27.05 11.12 -2.35
CA GLY A 101 27.84 11.33 -3.56
C GLY A 101 28.71 12.58 -3.46
N LYS A 102 29.92 12.48 -4.01
CA LYS A 102 30.87 13.60 -4.03
C LYS A 102 30.40 14.70 -4.97
N LYS A 103 30.30 15.93 -4.44
CA LYS A 103 29.81 17.10 -5.19
C LYS A 103 30.59 17.29 -6.49
N GLY A 104 29.85 17.45 -7.60
CA GLY A 104 30.45 17.60 -8.94
C GLY A 104 30.92 16.30 -9.59
N ILE A 105 30.79 15.16 -8.90
CA ILE A 105 31.10 13.83 -9.43
C ILE A 105 29.84 12.97 -9.47
N LEU A 106 29.08 12.92 -8.37
CA LEU A 106 27.94 12.04 -8.22
C LEU A 106 26.80 12.73 -7.47
N GLU A 107 25.66 12.86 -8.14
CA GLU A 107 24.43 13.40 -7.56
C GLU A 107 23.69 12.32 -6.78
N ASN A 108 23.19 12.64 -5.58
CA ASN A 108 22.50 11.65 -4.73
C ASN A 108 21.23 11.08 -5.38
N ASP A 109 20.48 11.90 -6.12
CA ASP A 109 19.29 11.45 -6.84
C ASP A 109 19.64 10.41 -7.90
N TYR A 110 20.78 10.55 -8.56
CA TYR A 110 21.28 9.56 -9.50
C TYR A 110 21.84 8.34 -8.77
N LEU A 111 22.56 8.53 -7.66
CA LEU A 111 23.06 7.44 -6.81
C LEU A 111 21.93 6.50 -6.35
N LEU A 112 20.77 7.04 -5.96
CA LEU A 112 19.58 6.25 -5.61
C LEU A 112 19.24 5.22 -6.72
N TYR A 113 19.06 5.71 -7.94
CA TYR A 113 18.68 4.89 -9.09
C TYR A 113 19.82 3.98 -9.56
N LEU A 114 21.06 4.47 -9.50
CA LEU A 114 22.23 3.68 -9.84
C LEU A 114 22.38 2.46 -8.92
N LEU A 115 22.21 2.64 -7.61
CA LEU A 115 22.25 1.52 -6.66
C LEU A 115 21.10 0.54 -6.87
N GLN A 116 19.95 0.98 -7.36
CA GLN A 116 18.81 0.11 -7.69
C GLN A 116 18.97 -0.63 -9.03
N SER A 117 19.90 -0.19 -9.89
CA SER A 117 20.11 -0.81 -11.19
C SER A 117 20.61 -2.25 -11.04
N SER A 118 20.22 -3.11 -11.99
CA SER A 118 20.71 -4.50 -12.06
C SER A 118 22.23 -4.58 -12.12
N PHE A 119 22.89 -3.56 -12.71
CA PHE A 119 24.35 -3.46 -12.75
C PHE A 119 24.98 -3.41 -11.36
N VAL A 120 24.42 -2.64 -10.42
CA VAL A 120 24.95 -2.56 -9.05
C VAL A 120 24.43 -3.72 -8.19
N GLN A 121 23.16 -4.09 -8.33
CA GLN A 121 22.57 -5.20 -7.57
C GLN A 121 23.30 -6.52 -7.82
N ASN A 122 23.65 -6.83 -9.08
CA ASN A 122 24.44 -8.02 -9.41
C ASN A 122 25.85 -8.00 -8.78
N GLN A 123 26.47 -6.82 -8.63
CA GLN A 123 27.76 -6.70 -7.93
C GLN A 123 27.60 -6.89 -6.43
N LEU A 124 26.54 -6.37 -5.82
CA LEU A 124 26.22 -6.58 -4.41
C LEU A 124 26.04 -8.06 -4.12
N ASP A 125 25.25 -8.76 -4.94
CA ASP A 125 24.99 -10.19 -4.80
C ASP A 125 26.26 -11.03 -5.02
N GLY A 126 27.04 -10.72 -6.07
CA GLY A 126 28.29 -11.43 -6.35
C GLY A 126 29.39 -11.26 -5.30
N ARG A 127 29.32 -10.19 -4.50
CA ARG A 127 30.23 -9.91 -3.37
C ARG A 127 29.63 -10.26 -2.01
N ALA A 128 28.40 -10.75 -1.98
CA ALA A 128 27.73 -11.12 -0.76
C ALA A 128 28.36 -12.39 -0.16
N SER A 129 28.29 -12.51 1.16
CA SER A 129 28.79 -13.66 1.91
C SER A 129 27.85 -14.02 3.06
N GLY A 130 28.02 -15.23 3.60
CA GLY A 130 27.19 -15.77 4.68
C GLY A 130 26.17 -16.78 4.17
N SER A 131 26.12 -17.96 4.79
CA SER A 131 25.23 -19.07 4.42
C SER A 131 23.83 -18.97 5.04
N THR A 132 23.73 -18.42 6.25
CA THR A 132 22.46 -18.29 6.99
C THR A 132 21.83 -16.90 6.83
N VAL A 133 22.66 -15.86 6.76
CA VAL A 133 22.24 -14.48 6.50
C VAL A 133 23.20 -13.90 5.48
N THR A 134 22.69 -13.65 4.27
CA THR A 134 23.45 -13.04 3.20
C THR A 134 23.65 -11.55 3.48
N GLY A 135 24.90 -11.10 3.45
CA GLY A 135 25.26 -9.70 3.62
C GLY A 135 26.60 -9.36 2.97
N ILE A 136 26.90 -8.07 2.88
CA ILE A 136 28.15 -7.57 2.27
C ILE A 136 29.11 -7.05 3.35
N LYS A 137 30.40 -7.37 3.22
CA LYS A 137 31.46 -6.82 4.08
C LYS A 137 31.74 -5.35 3.72
N GLN A 138 32.28 -4.58 4.67
CA GLN A 138 32.59 -3.17 4.42
C GLN A 138 33.66 -2.97 3.35
N SER A 139 34.71 -3.79 3.37
CA SER A 139 35.76 -3.77 2.35
C SER A 139 35.19 -4.04 0.95
N GLU A 140 34.33 -5.06 0.82
CA GLU A 140 33.73 -5.42 -0.47
C GLU A 140 32.76 -4.37 -1.01
N LEU A 141 31.97 -3.72 -0.13
CA LEU A 141 31.07 -2.65 -0.53
C LEU A 141 31.82 -1.47 -1.15
N ARG A 142 33.00 -1.14 -0.62
CA ARG A 142 33.82 -0.03 -1.10
C ARG A 142 34.39 -0.26 -2.51
N GLU A 143 34.57 -1.53 -2.88
CA GLU A 143 35.10 -1.98 -4.17
C GLU A 143 34.03 -2.13 -5.27
N ILE A 144 32.76 -1.78 -5.00
CA ILE A 144 31.73 -1.75 -6.04
C ILE A 144 32.09 -0.72 -7.10
N ILE A 145 32.02 -1.11 -8.38
CA ILE A 145 32.28 -0.21 -9.49
C ILE A 145 30.99 0.48 -9.90
N LEU A 146 31.04 1.81 -9.96
CA LEU A 146 29.95 2.68 -10.40
C LEU A 146 30.29 3.27 -11.77
N ARG A 147 29.32 3.21 -12.70
CA ARG A 147 29.39 3.84 -14.02
C ARG A 147 28.70 5.20 -13.98
N LEU A 148 29.50 6.24 -14.12
CA LEU A 148 29.06 7.62 -13.92
C LEU A 148 29.08 8.39 -15.25
N PRO A 149 27.91 8.83 -15.76
CA PRO A 149 27.86 9.79 -16.85
C PRO A 149 28.24 11.20 -16.36
N PRO A 150 28.37 12.19 -17.26
CA PRO A 150 28.52 13.58 -16.87
C PRO A 150 27.39 14.03 -15.94
N VAL A 151 27.70 14.91 -14.98
CA VAL A 151 26.75 15.37 -13.95
C VAL A 151 25.47 15.96 -14.54
N SER A 152 25.55 16.64 -15.69
CA SER A 152 24.36 17.13 -16.39
C SER A 152 23.40 16.00 -16.77
N LEU A 153 23.92 14.90 -17.31
CA LEU A 153 23.13 13.73 -17.68
C LEU A 153 22.61 12.97 -16.44
N GLN A 154 23.40 12.88 -15.36
CA GLN A 154 22.94 12.33 -14.08
C GLN A 154 21.68 13.07 -13.58
N LYS A 155 21.70 14.41 -13.64
CA LYS A 155 20.55 15.26 -13.25
C LYS A 155 19.34 15.01 -14.14
N SER A 156 19.53 14.94 -15.46
CA SER A 156 18.42 14.70 -16.39
C SER A 156 17.79 13.32 -16.18
N ILE A 157 18.60 12.26 -16.05
CA ILE A 157 18.11 10.88 -15.82
C ILE A 157 17.34 10.80 -14.49
N SER A 158 17.97 11.27 -13.41
CA SER A 158 17.36 11.20 -12.09
C SER A 158 16.11 12.06 -11.97
N HIS A 159 16.05 13.21 -12.65
CA HIS A 159 14.85 14.04 -12.72
C HIS A 159 13.66 13.28 -13.31
N GLN A 160 13.85 12.65 -14.49
CA GLN A 160 12.78 11.92 -15.17
C GLN A 160 12.26 10.74 -14.33
N LEU A 161 13.18 9.94 -13.77
CA LEU A 161 12.82 8.82 -12.89
C LEU A 161 12.10 9.31 -11.61
N LYS A 162 12.57 10.42 -11.01
CA LYS A 162 11.90 11.02 -9.84
C LYS A 162 10.52 11.54 -10.16
N CYS A 163 10.27 12.06 -11.35
CA CYS A 163 8.93 12.51 -11.76
C CYS A 163 7.93 11.35 -11.73
N LEU A 164 8.32 10.17 -12.24
CA LEU A 164 7.51 8.95 -12.16
C LEU A 164 7.26 8.53 -10.70
N ASP A 165 8.31 8.46 -9.88
CA ASP A 165 8.19 8.07 -8.48
C ASP A 165 7.33 9.03 -7.65
N LYS A 166 7.48 10.35 -7.87
CA LYS A 166 6.65 11.38 -7.23
C LYS A 166 5.18 11.23 -7.62
N LYS A 167 4.88 10.89 -8.87
CA LYS A 167 3.51 10.65 -9.33
C LYS A 167 2.90 9.41 -8.69
N ILE A 168 3.66 8.33 -8.58
CA ILE A 168 3.27 7.11 -7.86
C ILE A 168 2.94 7.45 -6.39
N ASP A 169 3.80 8.22 -5.73
CA ASP A 169 3.63 8.60 -4.32
C ASP A 169 2.39 9.47 -4.10
N LEU A 170 2.19 10.45 -4.98
CA LEU A 170 1.00 11.30 -4.93
C LEU A 170 -0.27 10.48 -5.11
N ASN A 171 -0.29 9.55 -6.07
CA ASN A 171 -1.42 8.65 -6.28
C ASN A 171 -1.67 7.76 -5.05
N ASN A 172 -0.63 7.21 -4.42
CA ASN A 172 -0.78 6.40 -3.21
C ASN A 172 -1.35 7.23 -2.03
N LYS A 173 -0.92 8.49 -1.87
CA LYS A 173 -1.49 9.41 -0.88
C LYS A 173 -2.96 9.71 -1.16
N ILE A 174 -3.31 9.99 -2.41
CA ILE A 174 -4.71 10.22 -2.83
C ILE A 174 -5.55 8.97 -2.52
N ASN A 175 -5.06 7.78 -2.83
CA ASN A 175 -5.76 6.52 -2.56
C ASN A 175 -6.05 6.36 -1.06
N LYS A 176 -5.04 6.60 -0.20
CA LYS A 176 -5.20 6.54 1.26
C LYS A 176 -6.26 7.51 1.76
N ILE A 177 -6.29 8.74 1.25
CA ILE A 177 -7.29 9.75 1.61
C ILE A 177 -8.68 9.32 1.15
N LEU A 178 -8.83 8.86 -0.10
CA LEU A 178 -10.12 8.38 -0.63
C LEU A 178 -10.66 7.20 0.17
N GLU A 179 -9.80 6.27 0.59
CA GLU A 179 -10.16 5.14 1.42
C GLU A 179 -10.60 5.56 2.83
N GLN A 180 -9.92 6.55 3.42
CA GLN A 180 -10.30 7.15 4.72
C GLN A 180 -11.64 7.89 4.62
N MET A 181 -11.84 8.70 3.58
CA MET A 181 -13.11 9.39 3.32
C MET A 181 -14.25 8.40 3.15
N SER A 182 -14.02 7.32 2.40
CA SER A 182 -15.00 6.26 2.19
C SER A 182 -15.42 5.57 3.50
N GLN A 183 -14.45 5.22 4.34
CA GLN A 183 -14.72 4.63 5.66
C GLN A 183 -15.44 5.59 6.61
N THR A 184 -15.03 6.86 6.61
CA THR A 184 -15.65 7.90 7.44
C THR A 184 -17.11 8.10 7.04
N LEU A 185 -17.38 8.19 5.74
CA LEU A 185 -18.75 8.34 5.24
C LEU A 185 -19.60 7.11 5.56
N PHE A 186 -19.06 5.90 5.35
CA PHE A 186 -19.75 4.66 5.69
C PHE A 186 -20.09 4.59 7.18
N LYS A 187 -19.12 4.91 8.06
CA LYS A 187 -19.31 4.93 9.51
C LYS A 187 -20.40 5.94 9.89
N SER A 188 -20.31 7.17 9.38
CA SER A 188 -21.30 8.21 9.62
C SER A 188 -22.71 7.79 9.20
N TRP A 189 -22.86 7.22 8.00
CA TRP A 189 -24.18 6.91 7.44
C TRP A 189 -24.80 5.63 8.03
N PHE A 190 -24.00 4.57 8.21
CA PHE A 190 -24.53 3.22 8.48
C PHE A 190 -24.12 2.62 9.83
N VAL A 191 -23.21 3.25 10.58
CA VAL A 191 -22.76 2.76 11.89
C VAL A 191 -23.15 3.72 13.00
N ASP A 192 -22.84 4.99 12.85
CA ASP A 192 -23.13 6.04 13.83
C ASP A 192 -24.53 6.65 13.64
N PHE A 193 -25.08 6.51 12.42
CA PHE A 193 -26.38 7.04 12.02
C PHE A 193 -26.49 8.57 12.10
N ASP A 194 -25.39 9.28 11.84
CA ASP A 194 -25.32 10.74 11.96
C ASP A 194 -26.48 11.47 11.23
N PRO A 195 -26.83 11.13 9.97
CA PRO A 195 -27.93 11.84 9.29
C PRO A 195 -29.30 11.53 9.88
N VAL A 196 -29.50 10.32 10.44
CA VAL A 196 -30.74 9.91 11.09
C VAL A 196 -30.89 10.63 12.42
N ILE A 197 -29.80 10.75 13.18
CA ILE A 197 -29.73 11.56 14.41
C ILE A 197 -30.05 13.02 14.08
N ASP A 198 -29.43 13.57 13.02
CA ASP A 198 -29.71 14.95 12.61
C ASP A 198 -31.20 15.15 12.30
N ASN A 199 -31.81 14.21 11.57
CA ASN A 199 -33.24 14.24 11.25
C ASN A 199 -34.14 14.07 12.48
N ALA A 200 -33.77 13.20 13.42
CA ALA A 200 -34.52 13.00 14.67
C ALA A 200 -34.51 14.27 15.53
N LEU A 201 -33.33 14.89 15.70
CA LEU A 201 -33.18 16.15 16.45
C LEU A 201 -34.01 17.28 15.84
N ASP A 202 -33.97 17.44 14.50
CA ASP A 202 -34.71 18.51 13.81
C ASP A 202 -36.22 18.28 13.84
N ALA A 203 -36.67 17.02 13.87
CA ALA A 203 -38.07 16.65 14.00
C ALA A 203 -38.58 16.66 15.46
N GLY A 204 -37.69 16.81 16.45
CA GLY A 204 -38.04 16.69 17.87
C GLY A 204 -38.37 15.25 18.30
N ASN A 205 -37.91 14.25 17.55
CA ASN A 205 -38.12 12.84 17.85
C ASN A 205 -37.17 12.36 18.96
N PRO A 206 -37.62 11.44 19.84
CA PRO A 206 -36.78 10.90 20.88
C PRO A 206 -35.63 10.07 20.29
N ILE A 207 -34.44 10.20 20.87
CA ILE A 207 -33.28 9.36 20.57
C ILE A 207 -33.17 8.30 21.66
N PRO A 208 -33.05 7.01 21.33
CA PRO A 208 -32.89 5.94 22.31
C PRO A 208 -31.66 6.13 23.21
N GLU A 209 -31.77 5.72 24.47
CA GLU A 209 -30.67 5.82 25.47
C GLU A 209 -29.37 5.18 24.97
N ALA A 210 -29.45 4.02 24.30
CA ALA A 210 -28.31 3.32 23.72
C ALA A 210 -27.56 4.13 22.63
N LEU A 211 -28.20 5.14 22.04
CA LEU A 211 -27.64 6.01 21.01
C LEU A 211 -27.31 7.42 21.54
N GLN A 212 -27.56 7.70 22.82
CA GLN A 212 -27.43 9.04 23.39
C GLN A 212 -25.99 9.57 23.28
N SER A 213 -24.98 8.74 23.58
CA SER A 213 -23.58 9.14 23.46
C SER A 213 -23.19 9.53 22.02
N ARG A 214 -23.79 8.88 21.02
CA ARG A 214 -23.59 9.23 19.60
C ARG A 214 -24.28 10.55 19.27
N ALA A 215 -25.49 10.74 19.77
CA ALA A 215 -26.23 11.99 19.59
C ALA A 215 -25.52 13.19 20.21
N GLU A 216 -24.95 13.04 21.42
CA GLU A 216 -24.15 14.09 22.07
C GLU A 216 -22.90 14.45 21.26
N LEU A 217 -22.17 13.44 20.78
CA LEU A 217 -21.03 13.66 19.88
C LEU A 217 -21.47 14.37 18.60
N ARG A 218 -22.59 13.96 18.02
CA ARG A 218 -23.13 14.57 16.80
C ARG A 218 -23.56 16.02 17.03
N GLN A 219 -24.20 16.33 18.15
CA GLN A 219 -24.56 17.71 18.52
C GLN A 219 -23.34 18.61 18.66
N LYS A 220 -22.24 18.13 19.26
CA LYS A 220 -20.98 18.88 19.32
C LYS A 220 -20.45 19.21 17.91
N VAL A 221 -20.52 18.26 16.98
CA VAL A 221 -20.14 18.49 15.57
C VAL A 221 -21.08 19.51 14.92
N ARG A 222 -22.40 19.40 15.11
CA ARG A 222 -23.39 20.34 14.57
C ARG A 222 -23.19 21.78 15.04
N ASN A 223 -22.74 21.95 16.28
CA ASN A 223 -22.50 23.26 16.90
C ASN A 223 -21.13 23.85 16.54
N SER A 224 -20.28 23.12 15.81
CA SER A 224 -18.99 23.65 15.35
C SER A 224 -19.17 24.68 14.23
N ALA A 225 -18.25 25.66 14.17
CA ALA A 225 -18.32 26.75 13.19
C ALA A 225 -18.25 26.26 11.73
N ASP A 226 -17.56 25.14 11.48
CA ASP A 226 -17.35 24.58 10.15
C ASP A 226 -18.40 23.52 9.76
N PHE A 227 -19.43 23.32 10.58
CA PHE A 227 -20.45 22.31 10.30
C PHE A 227 -21.18 22.61 8.99
N LYS A 228 -21.14 21.65 8.07
CA LYS A 228 -21.91 21.67 6.83
C LYS A 228 -22.89 20.50 6.86
N PRO A 229 -24.20 20.75 6.92
CA PRO A 229 -25.18 19.67 6.85
C PRO A 229 -25.13 18.99 5.49
N LEU A 230 -25.60 17.74 5.43
CA LEU A 230 -25.79 17.06 4.16
C LEU A 230 -26.75 17.85 3.26
N PRO A 231 -26.54 17.84 1.92
CA PRO A 231 -27.49 18.40 0.98
C PRO A 231 -28.90 17.86 1.22
N ALA A 232 -29.92 18.72 1.10
CA ALA A 232 -31.30 18.38 1.45
C ALA A 232 -31.82 17.12 0.72
N GLU A 233 -31.48 16.98 -0.57
CA GLU A 233 -31.81 15.80 -1.39
C GLU A 233 -31.24 14.49 -0.84
N ILE A 234 -30.02 14.53 -0.28
CA ILE A 234 -29.39 13.37 0.35
C ILE A 234 -30.01 13.12 1.72
N ARG A 235 -30.19 14.19 2.49
CA ARG A 235 -30.70 14.15 3.85
C ARG A 235 -32.11 13.58 3.94
N SER A 236 -32.96 13.85 2.94
CA SER A 236 -34.32 13.30 2.86
C SER A 236 -34.39 11.79 2.63
N LEU A 237 -33.26 11.15 2.27
CA LEU A 237 -33.21 9.69 2.09
C LEU A 237 -33.07 8.93 3.42
N PHE A 238 -32.82 9.64 4.52
CA PHE A 238 -32.66 9.06 5.85
C PHE A 238 -33.94 9.22 6.66
N PRO A 239 -34.36 8.21 7.44
CA PRO A 239 -35.47 8.36 8.37
C PRO A 239 -35.13 9.36 9.49
N SER A 240 -36.14 9.77 10.26
CA SER A 240 -36.01 10.62 11.45
C SER A 240 -36.34 9.89 12.75
N GLU A 241 -36.51 8.56 12.69
CA GLU A 241 -36.92 7.71 13.81
C GLU A 241 -36.05 6.46 13.87
N PHE A 242 -36.00 5.85 15.05
CA PHE A 242 -35.34 4.59 15.32
C PHE A 242 -36.36 3.54 15.78
N GLU A 243 -36.05 2.27 15.55
CA GLU A 243 -36.79 1.13 16.08
C GLU A 243 -35.86 0.13 16.75
N GLU A 244 -36.34 -0.51 17.81
CA GLU A 244 -35.60 -1.53 18.55
C GLU A 244 -35.80 -2.90 17.91
N THR A 245 -34.70 -3.64 17.79
CA THR A 245 -34.70 -5.02 17.30
C THR A 245 -33.89 -5.90 18.24
N GLU A 246 -33.90 -7.21 18.01
CA GLU A 246 -33.10 -8.18 18.79
C GLU A 246 -31.58 -7.89 18.72
N LEU A 247 -31.11 -7.14 17.71
CA LEU A 247 -29.72 -6.74 17.55
C LEU A 247 -29.42 -5.32 18.06
N GLY A 248 -30.41 -4.68 18.69
CA GLY A 248 -30.35 -3.30 19.18
C GLY A 248 -31.11 -2.31 18.28
N TRP A 249 -30.84 -1.02 18.51
CA TRP A 249 -31.52 0.08 17.83
C TRP A 249 -30.98 0.31 16.43
N MET A 250 -31.89 0.48 15.47
CA MET A 250 -31.57 0.84 14.09
C MET A 250 -32.48 1.94 13.54
N PRO A 251 -32.09 2.63 12.46
CA PRO A 251 -32.97 3.55 11.77
C PRO A 251 -34.24 2.85 11.25
N LYS A 252 -35.40 3.45 11.51
CA LYS A 252 -36.71 2.87 11.19
C LYS A 252 -36.83 2.53 9.71
N GLY A 253 -37.31 1.33 9.41
CA GLY A 253 -37.52 0.84 8.04
C GLY A 253 -36.29 0.27 7.35
N TRP A 254 -35.14 0.21 8.03
CA TRP A 254 -33.97 -0.52 7.56
C TRP A 254 -34.14 -2.03 7.83
N GLN A 255 -33.52 -2.88 7.02
CA GLN A 255 -33.57 -4.33 7.19
C GLN A 255 -32.26 -4.87 7.74
N ILE A 256 -32.31 -5.95 8.51
CA ILE A 256 -31.11 -6.71 8.88
C ILE A 256 -30.89 -7.83 7.87
N LYS A 257 -29.67 -7.97 7.36
CA LYS A 257 -29.21 -9.15 6.61
C LYS A 257 -27.83 -9.57 7.07
N SER A 258 -27.50 -10.84 6.93
CA SER A 258 -26.12 -11.32 7.14
C SER A 258 -25.22 -10.93 5.97
N LEU A 259 -23.91 -10.90 6.22
CA LEU A 259 -22.90 -10.51 5.23
C LEU A 259 -22.91 -11.45 4.00
N ASP A 260 -23.12 -12.74 4.22
CA ASP A 260 -23.26 -13.75 3.16
C ASP A 260 -24.61 -13.71 2.42
N HIS A 261 -25.60 -12.95 2.91
CA HIS A 261 -26.83 -12.65 2.17
C HIS A 261 -26.73 -11.37 1.32
N ILE A 262 -25.78 -10.48 1.61
CA ILE A 262 -25.54 -9.30 0.76
C ILE A 262 -24.46 -9.53 -0.29
N ALA A 263 -23.56 -10.49 -0.07
CA ALA A 263 -22.52 -10.85 -1.01
C ALA A 263 -22.22 -12.35 -1.02
N ASN A 264 -21.85 -12.86 -2.19
CA ASN A 264 -21.37 -14.22 -2.38
C ASN A 264 -19.85 -14.27 -2.16
N PHE A 265 -19.41 -15.14 -1.25
CA PHE A 265 -18.01 -15.39 -0.94
C PHE A 265 -17.57 -16.70 -1.61
N GLN A 266 -17.14 -16.59 -2.88
CA GLN A 266 -16.71 -17.74 -3.68
C GLN A 266 -15.30 -18.16 -3.26
N ASN A 267 -15.16 -19.40 -2.78
CA ASN A 267 -13.85 -19.94 -2.42
C ASN A 267 -13.01 -20.25 -3.67
N GLY A 268 -11.69 -20.06 -3.56
CA GLY A 268 -10.75 -20.48 -4.58
C GLY A 268 -10.52 -22.00 -4.62
N LEU A 269 -9.58 -22.39 -5.48
CA LEU A 269 -9.24 -23.80 -5.71
C LEU A 269 -7.95 -24.20 -5.00
N ALA A 270 -7.84 -25.50 -4.73
CA ALA A 270 -6.58 -26.16 -4.41
C ALA A 270 -5.71 -26.23 -5.68
N LEU A 271 -5.08 -25.10 -6.06
CA LEU A 271 -4.43 -24.89 -7.36
C LEU A 271 -3.25 -25.83 -7.65
N GLN A 272 -2.72 -26.52 -6.64
CA GLN A 272 -1.77 -27.62 -6.84
C GLN A 272 -2.32 -28.75 -7.73
N LYS A 273 -3.64 -28.92 -7.81
CA LYS A 273 -4.32 -29.89 -8.68
C LYS A 273 -4.55 -29.38 -10.11
N PHE A 274 -4.29 -28.10 -10.36
CA PHE A 274 -4.56 -27.40 -11.61
C PHE A 274 -3.28 -26.85 -12.23
N ARG A 275 -2.12 -27.46 -11.96
CA ARG A 275 -0.86 -27.05 -12.60
C ARG A 275 -0.91 -27.30 -14.11
N PRO A 276 -0.29 -26.43 -14.93
CA PRO A 276 -0.05 -26.71 -16.35
C PRO A 276 0.69 -28.04 -16.54
N LYS A 277 0.44 -28.73 -17.66
CA LYS A 277 1.05 -30.04 -17.92
C LYS A 277 2.45 -29.88 -18.51
N ASN A 278 2.63 -28.89 -19.37
CA ASN A 278 3.89 -28.55 -19.99
C ASN A 278 4.32 -27.13 -19.61
N MET A 279 5.61 -26.82 -19.80
CA MET A 279 6.14 -25.48 -19.52
C MET A 279 5.63 -24.39 -20.49
N GLU A 280 5.27 -24.79 -21.71
CA GLU A 280 4.81 -23.91 -22.79
C GLU A 280 3.29 -23.66 -22.76
N ASP A 281 2.55 -24.39 -21.93
CA ASP A 281 1.10 -24.22 -21.81
C ASP A 281 0.76 -22.81 -21.28
N ASP A 282 -0.28 -22.20 -21.84
CA ASP A 282 -0.85 -20.98 -21.29
C ASP A 282 -1.26 -21.17 -19.82
N TYR A 283 -1.00 -20.16 -19.01
CA TYR A 283 -1.23 -20.23 -17.57
C TYR A 283 -1.76 -18.94 -16.98
N LEU A 284 -2.40 -19.07 -15.82
CA LEU A 284 -2.68 -17.98 -14.90
C LEU A 284 -1.72 -18.05 -13.71
N PRO A 285 -1.12 -16.94 -13.27
CA PRO A 285 -0.41 -16.92 -12.00
C PRO A 285 -1.37 -17.21 -10.84
N VAL A 286 -0.86 -17.82 -9.78
CA VAL A 286 -1.66 -18.14 -8.60
C VAL A 286 -1.67 -16.97 -7.62
N LEU A 287 -2.85 -16.41 -7.36
CA LEU A 287 -3.05 -15.35 -6.36
C LEU A 287 -3.11 -15.95 -4.95
N LYS A 288 -2.18 -15.58 -4.08
CA LYS A 288 -2.15 -15.95 -2.65
C LYS A 288 -2.24 -14.72 -1.74
N ILE A 289 -2.29 -14.99 -0.44
CA ILE A 289 -2.37 -13.94 0.60
C ILE A 289 -1.16 -13.00 0.56
N ALA A 290 0.04 -13.52 0.29
CA ALA A 290 1.25 -12.71 0.19
C ALA A 290 1.17 -11.73 -1.00
N ASP A 291 0.68 -12.19 -2.14
CA ASP A 291 0.49 -11.37 -3.34
C ASP A 291 -0.60 -10.32 -3.15
N LEU A 292 -1.70 -10.68 -2.46
CA LEU A 292 -2.75 -9.75 -2.09
C LEU A 292 -2.22 -8.59 -1.22
N ARG A 293 -1.31 -8.89 -0.27
CA ARG A 293 -0.62 -7.85 0.52
C ARG A 293 0.33 -7.00 -0.32
N ALA A 294 1.00 -7.61 -1.29
CA ALA A 294 1.94 -6.92 -2.16
C ALA A 294 1.23 -6.08 -3.24
N GLY A 295 -0.05 -6.35 -3.54
CA GLY A 295 -0.80 -5.72 -4.62
C GLY A 295 -0.39 -6.20 -6.03
N GLN A 296 0.45 -7.24 -6.11
CA GLN A 296 0.98 -7.83 -7.33
C GLN A 296 1.36 -9.30 -7.07
N ILE A 297 1.49 -10.08 -8.15
CA ILE A 297 1.99 -11.46 -8.05
C ILE A 297 3.49 -11.43 -7.71
N THR A 298 3.87 -12.14 -6.66
CA THR A 298 5.24 -12.21 -6.12
C THR A 298 5.81 -13.63 -6.12
N ASN A 299 5.02 -14.61 -6.57
CA ASN A 299 5.39 -16.01 -6.66
C ASN A 299 5.40 -16.50 -8.11
N ASP A 300 5.98 -17.66 -8.35
CA ASP A 300 6.12 -18.30 -9.66
C ASP A 300 5.10 -19.42 -9.90
N GLU A 301 4.13 -19.62 -9.01
CA GLU A 301 3.15 -20.70 -9.17
C GLU A 301 2.17 -20.40 -10.29
N ARG A 302 1.89 -21.45 -11.06
CA ARG A 302 1.06 -21.41 -12.27
C ARG A 302 -0.13 -22.35 -12.14
N ALA A 303 -1.25 -21.93 -12.69
CA ALA A 303 -2.46 -22.72 -12.85
C ALA A 303 -2.89 -22.73 -14.33
N ARG A 304 -3.56 -23.80 -14.74
CA ARG A 304 -4.19 -23.88 -16.07
C ARG A 304 -5.26 -22.79 -16.23
N THR A 305 -5.45 -22.37 -17.47
CA THR A 305 -6.46 -21.37 -17.84
C THR A 305 -7.89 -21.94 -17.90
N ASP A 306 -8.04 -23.27 -17.95
CA ASP A 306 -9.31 -24.02 -18.06
C ASP A 306 -10.07 -24.19 -16.72
N ILE A 307 -9.72 -23.42 -15.69
CA ILE A 307 -10.46 -23.38 -14.42
C ILE A 307 -11.78 -22.63 -14.56
N SER A 308 -12.70 -22.84 -13.60
CA SER A 308 -13.97 -22.14 -13.58
C SER A 308 -13.78 -20.62 -13.49
N ASP A 309 -14.63 -19.86 -14.21
CA ASP A 309 -14.54 -18.39 -14.23
C ASP A 309 -14.75 -17.75 -12.85
N SER A 310 -15.52 -18.41 -11.98
CA SER A 310 -15.69 -18.00 -10.59
C SER A 310 -14.39 -18.03 -9.77
N CYS A 311 -13.38 -18.77 -10.23
CA CYS A 311 -12.06 -18.87 -9.63
C CYS A 311 -10.97 -18.14 -10.45
N LYS A 312 -11.37 -17.39 -11.48
CA LYS A 312 -10.49 -16.42 -12.17
C LYS A 312 -10.67 -15.04 -11.54
N VAL A 313 -9.56 -14.33 -11.38
CA VAL A 313 -9.48 -13.00 -10.79
C VAL A 313 -9.02 -12.03 -11.85
N TYR A 314 -9.64 -10.85 -11.88
CA TYR A 314 -9.37 -9.75 -12.79
C TYR A 314 -9.21 -8.45 -12.01
N ASP A 315 -8.63 -7.43 -12.65
CA ASP A 315 -8.51 -6.11 -12.05
C ASP A 315 -9.89 -5.51 -11.71
N GLY A 316 -10.05 -5.07 -10.47
CA GLY A 316 -11.30 -4.58 -9.91
C GLY A 316 -12.09 -5.63 -9.12
N ASP A 317 -11.70 -6.91 -9.13
CA ASP A 317 -12.35 -7.91 -8.28
C ASP A 317 -12.04 -7.63 -6.80
N MET A 318 -13.07 -7.77 -5.95
CA MET A 318 -12.89 -7.71 -4.50
C MET A 318 -12.43 -9.07 -4.00
N ILE A 319 -11.26 -9.10 -3.36
CA ILE A 319 -10.67 -10.30 -2.80
C ILE A 319 -10.59 -10.16 -1.28
N PHE A 320 -11.01 -11.22 -0.59
CA PHE A 320 -10.95 -11.29 0.86
C PHE A 320 -10.17 -12.54 1.30
N SER A 321 -9.06 -12.32 2.01
CA SER A 321 -8.33 -13.41 2.65
C SER A 321 -9.07 -13.82 3.92
N TRP A 322 -9.49 -15.09 3.99
CA TRP A 322 -10.27 -15.63 5.10
C TRP A 322 -9.43 -16.49 6.07
N SER A 323 -8.16 -16.71 5.75
CA SER A 323 -7.21 -17.48 6.57
C SER A 323 -5.82 -16.84 6.56
N GLY A 324 -5.00 -17.10 7.59
CA GLY A 324 -3.70 -16.45 7.74
C GLY A 324 -3.86 -14.97 8.09
N THR A 325 -3.29 -14.08 7.27
CA THR A 325 -3.46 -12.63 7.45
C THR A 325 -4.74 -12.17 6.76
N LEU A 326 -5.81 -12.04 7.54
CA LEU A 326 -7.10 -11.59 7.03
C LEU A 326 -7.03 -10.12 6.59
N MET A 327 -7.39 -9.89 5.33
CA MET A 327 -7.46 -8.58 4.70
C MET A 327 -8.43 -8.60 3.53
N ILE A 328 -8.88 -7.41 3.14
CA ILE A 328 -9.74 -7.17 1.99
C ILE A 328 -9.04 -6.20 1.05
N ASP A 329 -9.13 -6.45 -0.26
CA ASP A 329 -8.57 -5.56 -1.27
C ASP A 329 -9.41 -5.55 -2.56
N ILE A 330 -9.29 -4.48 -3.34
CA ILE A 330 -9.73 -4.43 -4.74
C ILE A 330 -8.49 -4.73 -5.59
N TRP A 331 -8.45 -5.92 -6.17
CA TRP A 331 -7.28 -6.43 -6.87
C TRP A 331 -6.94 -5.58 -8.10
N THR A 332 -5.65 -5.33 -8.32
CA THR A 332 -5.14 -4.59 -9.50
C THR A 332 -3.84 -5.18 -10.05
N GLY A 333 -3.55 -6.44 -9.72
CA GLY A 333 -2.29 -7.12 -10.09
C GLY A 333 -2.41 -8.03 -11.32
N GLY A 334 -3.43 -7.83 -12.16
CA GLY A 334 -3.63 -8.57 -13.40
C GLY A 334 -4.42 -9.87 -13.25
N ASN A 335 -4.53 -10.62 -14.35
CA ASN A 335 -5.30 -11.87 -14.37
C ASN A 335 -4.62 -12.95 -13.52
N ALA A 336 -5.38 -13.61 -12.65
CA ALA A 336 -4.85 -14.65 -11.78
C ALA A 336 -5.86 -15.76 -11.47
N ALA A 337 -5.36 -16.90 -10.97
CA ALA A 337 -6.17 -17.97 -10.43
C ALA A 337 -6.33 -17.82 -8.90
N LEU A 338 -7.57 -17.92 -8.41
CA LEU A 338 -7.91 -17.73 -7.00
C LEU A 338 -7.53 -18.95 -6.14
N ASN A 339 -6.61 -18.77 -5.19
CA ASN A 339 -6.23 -19.82 -4.25
C ASN A 339 -7.33 -20.11 -3.19
N GLN A 340 -7.41 -21.35 -2.71
CA GLN A 340 -8.37 -21.84 -1.71
C GLN A 340 -8.41 -21.06 -0.38
N HIS A 341 -7.42 -20.22 -0.09
CA HIS A 341 -7.35 -19.40 1.13
C HIS A 341 -7.92 -17.98 0.94
N LEU A 342 -8.50 -17.72 -0.23
CA LEU A 342 -9.07 -16.44 -0.63
C LEU A 342 -10.52 -16.64 -1.09
N TYR A 343 -11.34 -15.62 -0.82
CA TYR A 343 -12.65 -15.46 -1.40
C TYR A 343 -12.62 -14.39 -2.50
N LYS A 344 -13.23 -14.68 -3.64
CA LYS A 344 -13.69 -13.65 -4.58
C LYS A 344 -15.10 -13.25 -4.17
N VAL A 345 -15.29 -11.98 -3.86
CA VAL A 345 -16.54 -11.47 -3.30
C VAL A 345 -17.32 -10.69 -4.35
N THR A 346 -18.56 -11.11 -4.56
CA THR A 346 -19.43 -10.57 -5.62
C THR A 346 -20.85 -10.39 -5.10
N SER A 347 -21.61 -9.49 -5.70
CA SER A 347 -23.05 -9.38 -5.41
C SER A 347 -23.82 -9.02 -6.67
N LYS A 348 -24.97 -9.67 -6.85
CA LYS A 348 -25.92 -9.32 -7.94
C LYS A 348 -26.89 -8.22 -7.53
N LYS A 349 -27.01 -7.93 -6.23
CA LYS A 349 -28.06 -7.06 -5.68
C LYS A 349 -27.51 -5.76 -5.10
N TYR A 350 -26.28 -5.78 -4.58
CA TYR A 350 -25.68 -4.63 -3.92
C TYR A 350 -24.38 -4.24 -4.64
N PRO A 351 -24.07 -2.94 -4.72
CA PRO A 351 -22.87 -2.47 -5.39
C PRO A 351 -21.60 -2.81 -4.59
N GLN A 352 -20.46 -2.87 -5.28
CA GLN A 352 -19.17 -3.22 -4.67
C GLN A 352 -18.80 -2.33 -3.48
N SER A 353 -19.05 -1.03 -3.56
CA SER A 353 -18.78 -0.10 -2.47
C SER A 353 -19.49 -0.47 -1.17
N PHE A 354 -20.70 -1.02 -1.26
CA PHE A 354 -21.53 -1.33 -0.12
C PHE A 354 -21.05 -2.60 0.58
N TYR A 355 -20.88 -3.70 -0.16
CA TYR A 355 -20.42 -4.96 0.45
C TYR A 355 -18.93 -4.92 0.81
N PHE A 356 -18.11 -4.12 0.12
CA PHE A 356 -16.72 -3.86 0.52
C PHE A 356 -16.65 -3.22 1.91
N MET A 357 -17.43 -2.17 2.15
CA MET A 357 -17.39 -1.46 3.43
C MET A 357 -18.02 -2.25 4.58
N TRP A 358 -19.10 -2.99 4.34
CA TRP A 358 -19.61 -3.93 5.36
C TRP A 358 -18.59 -5.02 5.70
N THR A 359 -17.91 -5.60 4.71
CA THR A 359 -16.86 -6.59 4.97
C THR A 359 -15.71 -5.95 5.76
N LYS A 360 -15.33 -4.71 5.44
CA LYS A 360 -14.29 -3.97 6.16
C LYS A 360 -14.68 -3.62 7.60
N GLN A 361 -15.94 -3.25 7.82
CA GLN A 361 -16.49 -2.99 9.16
C GLN A 361 -16.38 -4.22 10.07
N HIS A 362 -16.56 -5.42 9.52
CA HIS A 362 -16.43 -6.69 10.25
C HIS A 362 -15.00 -7.25 10.30
N LEU A 363 -14.06 -6.66 9.56
CA LEU A 363 -12.70 -7.19 9.40
C LEU A 363 -11.96 -7.30 10.73
N SER A 364 -12.07 -6.29 11.61
CA SER A 364 -11.42 -6.31 12.92
C SER A 364 -11.91 -7.51 13.73
N ARG A 365 -13.23 -7.75 13.78
CA ARG A 365 -13.82 -8.91 14.46
C ARG A 365 -13.29 -10.22 13.87
N PHE A 366 -13.18 -10.32 12.55
CA PHE A 366 -12.63 -11.51 11.88
C PHE A 366 -11.16 -11.75 12.22
N GLN A 367 -10.34 -10.70 12.29
CA GLN A 367 -8.94 -10.78 12.70
C GLN A 367 -8.81 -11.32 14.12
N HIS A 368 -9.60 -10.80 15.08
CA HIS A 368 -9.61 -11.33 16.45
C HIS A 368 -10.02 -12.81 16.52
N ILE A 369 -11.02 -13.23 15.73
CA ILE A 369 -11.43 -14.65 15.64
C ILE A 369 -10.28 -15.53 15.11
N ALA A 370 -9.55 -15.05 14.11
CA ALA A 370 -8.42 -15.78 13.53
C ALA A 370 -7.24 -15.87 14.51
N GLU A 371 -6.92 -14.77 15.21
CA GLU A 371 -5.86 -14.70 16.23
C GLU A 371 -6.15 -15.63 17.41
N ALA A 372 -7.39 -15.68 17.89
CA ALA A 372 -7.79 -16.59 18.96
C ALA A 372 -7.64 -18.08 18.60
N LYS A 373 -7.55 -18.40 17.30
CA LYS A 373 -7.38 -19.76 16.75
C LYS A 373 -5.96 -20.02 16.24
N ALA A 374 -5.00 -19.12 16.52
CA ALA A 374 -3.65 -19.12 15.96
C ALA A 374 -2.74 -20.30 16.40
N VAL A 375 -3.22 -21.20 17.28
CA VAL A 375 -2.57 -22.50 17.54
C VAL A 375 -2.49 -23.35 16.26
N THR A 376 -3.39 -23.08 15.30
CA THR A 376 -3.31 -23.50 13.89
C THR A 376 -3.29 -22.27 12.99
N MET A 377 -3.18 -22.41 11.67
CA MET A 377 -3.35 -21.25 10.77
C MET A 377 -4.74 -20.62 11.00
N GLY A 378 -4.75 -19.44 11.61
CA GLY A 378 -5.98 -18.73 12.01
C GLY A 378 -6.90 -18.48 10.82
N HIS A 379 -8.20 -18.69 10.99
CA HIS A 379 -9.18 -18.55 9.92
C HIS A 379 -10.59 -18.28 10.45
N ILE A 380 -11.43 -17.73 9.58
CA ILE A 380 -12.88 -17.68 9.80
C ILE A 380 -13.60 -18.81 9.06
N LYS A 381 -14.82 -19.13 9.50
CA LYS A 381 -15.73 -20.11 8.90
C LYS A 381 -16.92 -19.40 8.26
N LYS A 382 -17.67 -20.10 7.41
CA LYS A 382 -18.92 -19.55 6.83
C LYS A 382 -19.89 -19.02 7.89
N GLY A 383 -20.04 -19.73 9.02
CA GLY A 383 -20.89 -19.25 10.11
C GLY A 383 -20.45 -17.91 10.71
N ASP A 384 -19.17 -17.56 10.65
CA ASP A 384 -18.71 -16.23 11.07
C ASP A 384 -19.24 -15.13 10.13
N LEU A 385 -19.38 -15.42 8.82
CA LEU A 385 -20.01 -14.52 7.84
C LEU A 385 -21.53 -14.43 8.06
N SER A 386 -22.20 -15.58 8.30
CA SER A 386 -23.64 -15.62 8.58
C SER A 386 -24.01 -14.86 9.85
N ASN A 387 -23.11 -14.84 10.85
CA ASN A 387 -23.28 -14.08 12.09
C ASN A 387 -22.78 -12.63 12.01
N SER A 388 -22.39 -12.15 10.81
CA SER A 388 -21.98 -10.76 10.59
C SER A 388 -23.15 -9.97 10.01
N PHE A 389 -23.90 -9.27 10.86
CA PHE A 389 -25.08 -8.54 10.43
C PHE A 389 -24.75 -7.20 9.78
N CYS A 390 -25.55 -6.86 8.77
CA CYS A 390 -25.47 -5.66 7.96
C CYS A 390 -26.84 -4.99 7.97
N LEU A 391 -26.86 -3.67 8.15
CA LEU A 391 -28.08 -2.89 8.05
C LEU A 391 -28.29 -2.42 6.62
N ILE A 392 -29.49 -2.65 6.10
CA ILE A 392 -29.84 -2.46 4.69
C ILE A 392 -30.86 -1.34 4.60
N PRO A 393 -30.45 -0.15 4.15
CA PRO A 393 -31.37 0.96 3.94
C PRO A 393 -32.18 0.76 2.65
N THR A 394 -32.96 1.78 2.30
CA THR A 394 -33.67 1.87 1.02
C THR A 394 -32.69 1.81 -0.16
N SER A 395 -33.15 1.25 -1.29
CA SER A 395 -32.33 1.16 -2.51
C SER A 395 -31.84 2.52 -3.00
N SER A 396 -32.66 3.58 -2.88
CA SER A 396 -32.29 4.94 -3.23
C SER A 396 -31.10 5.46 -2.43
N LEU A 397 -31.06 5.18 -1.12
CA LEU A 397 -29.92 5.55 -0.27
C LEU A 397 -28.67 4.75 -0.64
N ILE A 398 -28.78 3.45 -0.92
CA ILE A 398 -27.65 2.63 -1.38
C ILE A 398 -27.09 3.18 -2.70
N THR A 399 -27.94 3.52 -3.67
CA THR A 399 -27.51 4.11 -4.94
C THR A 399 -26.83 5.45 -4.73
N LYS A 400 -27.36 6.34 -3.87
CA LYS A 400 -26.72 7.64 -3.61
C LYS A 400 -25.36 7.48 -2.93
N TYR A 401 -25.27 6.54 -1.98
CA TYR A 401 -24.01 6.18 -1.34
C TYR A 401 -22.98 5.65 -2.35
N ASP A 402 -23.39 4.72 -3.22
CA ASP A 402 -22.50 4.11 -4.21
C ASP A 402 -22.00 5.12 -5.25
N ASN A 403 -22.83 6.08 -5.66
CA ASN A 403 -22.37 7.16 -6.55
C ASN A 403 -21.20 7.96 -5.96
N ILE A 404 -21.12 8.08 -4.63
CA ILE A 404 -20.03 8.77 -3.94
C ILE A 404 -18.86 7.81 -3.71
N VAL A 405 -19.09 6.73 -2.95
CA VAL A 405 -18.02 5.83 -2.50
C VAL A 405 -17.56 4.89 -3.60
N GLY A 406 -18.46 4.41 -4.45
CA GLY A 406 -18.11 3.68 -5.66
C GLY A 406 -17.23 4.52 -6.59
N GLY A 407 -17.49 5.83 -6.70
CA GLY A 407 -16.61 6.77 -7.40
C GLY A 407 -15.20 6.86 -6.79
N TYR A 408 -15.10 6.89 -5.45
CA TYR A 408 -13.81 6.86 -4.74
C TYR A 408 -13.06 5.55 -4.99
N LEU A 409 -13.72 4.40 -4.88
CA LEU A 409 -13.12 3.09 -5.12
C LEU A 409 -12.68 2.91 -6.59
N ALA A 410 -13.48 3.40 -7.54
CA ALA A 410 -13.10 3.40 -8.95
C ALA A 410 -11.85 4.26 -9.21
N LYS A 411 -11.76 5.43 -8.59
CA LYS A 411 -10.57 6.29 -8.67
C LYS A 411 -9.35 5.62 -8.05
N ILE A 412 -9.49 4.97 -6.89
CA ILE A 412 -8.42 4.17 -6.26
C ILE A 412 -7.93 3.08 -7.23
N LYS A 413 -8.85 2.30 -7.80
CA LYS A 413 -8.53 1.23 -8.76
C LYS A 413 -7.72 1.78 -9.94
N ASN A 414 -8.22 2.85 -10.57
CA ASN A 414 -7.58 3.44 -11.76
C ASN A 414 -6.18 4.02 -11.43
N GLN A 415 -6.02 4.65 -10.27
CA GLN A 415 -4.71 5.16 -9.83
C GLN A 415 -3.72 4.03 -9.53
N ARG A 416 -4.18 2.91 -8.96
CA ARG A 416 -3.34 1.72 -8.75
C ARG A 416 -2.89 1.09 -10.08
N LEU A 417 -3.80 0.96 -11.04
CA LEU A 417 -3.47 0.49 -12.39
C LEU A 417 -2.43 1.40 -13.07
N LEU A 418 -2.61 2.71 -12.99
CA LEU A 418 -1.64 3.68 -13.51
C LEU A 418 -0.29 3.56 -12.77
N ASN A 419 -0.30 3.37 -11.46
CA ASN A 419 0.92 3.18 -10.67
C ASN A 419 1.68 1.92 -11.12
N ASN A 420 0.98 0.83 -11.42
CA ASN A 420 1.60 -0.39 -11.94
C ASN A 420 2.26 -0.14 -13.30
N GLN A 421 1.59 0.59 -14.20
CA GLN A 421 2.17 0.98 -15.50
C GLN A 421 3.40 1.89 -15.35
N MET A 422 3.33 2.90 -14.49
CA MET A 422 4.46 3.81 -14.23
C MET A 422 5.64 3.08 -13.59
N THR A 423 5.37 2.11 -12.71
CA THR A 423 6.41 1.26 -12.10
C THR A 423 7.09 0.41 -13.16
N ALA A 424 6.31 -0.28 -14.00
CA ALA A 424 6.85 -1.10 -15.11
C ALA A 424 7.66 -0.24 -16.11
N LEU A 425 7.17 0.96 -16.43
CA LEU A 425 7.88 1.91 -17.29
C LEU A 425 9.21 2.33 -16.66
N ARG A 426 9.20 2.76 -15.39
CA ARG A 426 10.41 3.14 -14.64
C ARG A 426 11.43 2.00 -14.63
N ASP A 427 11.00 0.78 -14.32
CA ASP A 427 11.87 -0.38 -14.22
C ASP A 427 12.41 -0.84 -15.59
N THR A 428 11.69 -0.53 -16.67
CA THR A 428 12.16 -0.73 -18.06
C THR A 428 13.17 0.33 -18.48
N LEU A 429 12.94 1.59 -18.12
CA LEU A 429 13.80 2.73 -18.48
C LEU A 429 15.10 2.74 -17.68
N LEU A 430 15.04 2.43 -16.38
CA LEU A 430 16.18 2.50 -15.47
C LEU A 430 17.44 1.81 -16.02
N PRO A 431 17.43 0.51 -16.38
CA PRO A 431 18.64 -0.15 -16.86
C PRO A 431 19.16 0.47 -18.17
N LYS A 432 18.28 0.93 -19.06
CA LYS A 432 18.64 1.52 -20.36
C LYS A 432 19.25 2.92 -20.24
N LEU A 433 18.73 3.72 -19.32
CA LEU A 433 19.25 5.06 -19.02
C LEU A 433 20.59 4.98 -18.29
N ILE A 434 20.72 4.04 -17.34
CA ILE A 434 21.98 3.82 -16.60
C ILE A 434 23.07 3.25 -17.52
N SER A 435 22.73 2.35 -18.44
CA SER A 435 23.70 1.79 -19.40
C SER A 435 24.08 2.74 -20.53
N GLY A 436 23.28 3.79 -20.76
CA GLY A 436 23.41 4.68 -21.93
C GLY A 436 22.92 4.05 -23.24
N GLU A 437 22.17 2.94 -23.18
CA GLU A 437 21.49 2.34 -24.33
C GLU A 437 20.38 3.25 -24.88
N LEU A 438 19.76 4.05 -24.00
CA LEU A 438 18.74 5.04 -24.35
C LEU A 438 19.24 6.44 -24.00
N SER A 439 19.28 7.35 -24.99
CA SER A 439 19.48 8.77 -24.71
C SER A 439 18.15 9.43 -24.36
N LEU A 440 18.19 10.41 -23.45
CA LEU A 440 17.03 11.26 -23.19
C LEU A 440 16.71 12.18 -24.38
N ASP A 441 17.69 12.44 -25.24
CA ASP A 441 17.49 13.20 -26.49
C ASP A 441 16.67 12.42 -27.53
N ASP A 442 16.54 11.09 -27.36
CA ASP A 442 15.77 10.22 -28.24
C ASP A 442 14.29 10.09 -27.78
N LEU A 443 13.93 10.65 -26.63
CA LEU A 443 12.56 10.61 -26.13
C LEU A 443 11.74 11.72 -26.79
N PRO A 444 10.53 11.41 -27.32
CA PRO A 444 9.65 12.43 -27.87
C PRO A 444 9.34 13.45 -26.77
N ASP A 445 9.38 14.74 -27.12
CA ASP A 445 8.99 15.82 -26.22
C ASP A 445 7.47 15.77 -26.03
N LEU A 446 7.02 15.04 -25.01
CA LEU A 446 5.60 14.85 -24.71
C LEU A 446 4.92 16.13 -24.21
N THR A 447 5.63 17.26 -24.13
CA THR A 447 5.01 18.56 -23.82
C THR A 447 4.35 19.22 -25.02
N THR A 448 4.64 18.78 -26.26
CA THR A 448 4.02 19.33 -27.47
C THR A 448 2.74 18.61 -27.91
N ASP A 449 2.43 17.42 -27.38
CA ASP A 449 1.23 16.64 -27.74
C ASP A 449 0.09 16.80 -26.72
N THR A 450 -0.20 18.05 -26.35
CA THR A 450 -1.52 18.41 -25.79
C THR A 450 -2.29 19.26 -26.79
N GLU A 451 -2.49 18.73 -28.00
CA GLU A 451 -3.65 19.17 -28.78
C GLU A 451 -4.91 18.60 -28.12
N ALA A 452 -5.82 19.51 -27.78
CA ALA A 452 -7.13 19.17 -27.25
C ALA A 452 -7.89 18.35 -28.30
N ALA A 453 -8.36 17.16 -27.90
CA ALA A 453 -9.41 16.41 -28.57
C ALA A 453 -10.55 16.15 -27.59
#